data_AF-A0A0A2MHD2-F1
#
_entry.id   AF-A0A0A2MHD2-F1
#
_cell.length_a   1.000
_cell.length_b   1.000
_cell.length_c   1.000
_cell.angle_alpha   90.00
_cell.angle_beta   90.00
_cell.angle_gamma   90.00
#
_symmetry.space_group_name_H-M   'P 1'
#
loop_
_entity.id
_entity.type
_entity.pdbx_description
1 polymer ?
#
loop_
_entity_poly.entity_id
_entity_poly.type
_entity_poly.pdbx_seq_one_letter_code
_entity_poly.pdbx_strand_id
1 'polypeptide(L)'
;MKYFVVFLFALFSLSAFAQEEGRTKISGTVVNEANLLPKKDVNVINLNTVKGTSTNGMGEFEIEAKVNDTLHFSYIGFQSIKIRVSADWIKNKTGFKVKLTEKAFAIEEVFIPRYLLTGYMEVDTKLIALNEAQRYSISGLPYGYESGGNSSSQVKKVLGALSNPADALYNVFGKKGKEMRKLREFKKDETVRNVLASKYDRETVSALLGIEKKEIKEILKNCNYSDTFIETANDLQIMDAIKGCYEDYKLLKKNK
;
A
#
# COMPACT_ATOMS: atom_id res chain seq x y z
N MET A 1 34.48 -56.31 -4.34
CA MET A 1 34.76 -55.03 -5.02
C MET A 1 33.52 -54.38 -5.67
N LYS A 2 32.51 -55.14 -6.15
CA LYS A 2 31.29 -54.56 -6.77
C LYS A 2 30.50 -53.58 -5.88
N TYR A 3 30.39 -53.85 -4.58
CA TYR A 3 29.62 -53.01 -3.65
C TYR A 3 30.32 -51.68 -3.27
N PHE A 4 31.65 -51.63 -3.38
CA PHE A 4 32.42 -50.43 -3.05
C PHE A 4 32.27 -49.32 -4.10
N VAL A 5 32.15 -49.72 -5.37
CA VAL A 5 31.91 -48.79 -6.50
C VAL A 5 30.52 -48.15 -6.41
N VAL A 6 29.51 -48.92 -6.01
CA VAL A 6 28.14 -48.41 -5.79
C VAL A 6 28.09 -47.41 -4.64
N PHE A 7 28.82 -47.68 -3.56
CA PHE A 7 28.93 -46.75 -2.42
C PHE A 7 29.63 -45.44 -2.80
N LEU A 8 30.70 -45.50 -3.61
CA LEU A 8 31.41 -44.31 -4.11
C LEU A 8 30.52 -43.45 -5.03
N PHE A 9 29.70 -44.08 -5.87
CA PHE A 9 28.76 -43.37 -6.75
C PHE A 9 27.59 -42.74 -5.96
N ALA A 10 27.15 -43.36 -4.86
CA ALA A 10 26.15 -42.81 -3.96
C ALA A 10 26.65 -41.55 -3.24
N LEU A 11 27.92 -41.49 -2.83
CA LEU A 11 28.50 -40.28 -2.22
C LEU A 11 28.58 -39.08 -3.18
N PHE A 12 28.78 -39.31 -4.48
CA PHE A 12 28.82 -38.24 -5.49
C PHE A 12 27.43 -37.67 -5.84
N SER A 13 26.36 -38.40 -5.54
CA SER A 13 24.99 -37.93 -5.78
C SER A 13 24.50 -36.88 -4.78
N LEU A 14 25.21 -36.69 -3.66
CA LEU A 14 24.85 -35.72 -2.62
C LEU A 14 25.31 -34.29 -2.93
N SER A 15 26.15 -34.09 -3.95
CA SER A 15 26.54 -32.77 -4.46
C SER A 15 25.52 -32.23 -5.47
N ALA A 16 24.26 -32.17 -5.08
CA ALA A 16 23.27 -31.37 -5.76
C ALA A 16 23.42 -29.91 -5.29
N PHE A 17 24.19 -29.12 -6.05
CA PHE A 17 24.18 -27.66 -5.87
C PHE A 17 22.77 -27.15 -6.17
N ALA A 18 22.07 -26.67 -5.14
CA ALA A 18 20.89 -25.85 -5.33
C ALA A 18 21.34 -24.53 -5.98
N GLN A 19 21.26 -24.47 -7.31
CA GLN A 19 21.51 -23.24 -8.06
C GLN A 19 20.35 -22.30 -7.80
N GLU A 20 20.59 -21.29 -6.95
CA GLU A 20 19.67 -20.18 -6.77
C GLU A 20 19.67 -19.35 -8.06
N GLU A 21 18.75 -19.69 -8.97
CA GLU A 21 18.72 -19.19 -10.35
C GLU A 21 18.80 -17.65 -10.45
N GLY A 22 19.86 -17.16 -11.11
CA GLY A 22 19.85 -15.95 -11.93
C GLY A 22 19.65 -14.61 -11.22
N ARG A 23 19.79 -14.55 -9.89
CA ARG A 23 19.76 -13.29 -9.13
C ARG A 23 21.17 -12.80 -8.88
N THR A 24 21.41 -11.53 -9.16
CA THR A 24 22.70 -10.88 -8.93
C THR A 24 22.54 -9.81 -7.87
N LYS A 25 23.57 -9.65 -7.03
CA LYS A 25 23.63 -8.50 -6.12
C LYS A 25 23.89 -7.23 -6.92
N ILE A 26 23.06 -6.23 -6.67
CA ILE A 26 23.06 -4.92 -7.32
C ILE A 26 23.35 -3.90 -6.24
N SER A 27 24.37 -3.06 -6.45
CA SER A 27 24.80 -2.04 -5.48
C SER A 27 24.75 -0.62 -6.05
N GLY A 28 24.05 0.29 -5.37
CA GLY A 28 23.87 1.66 -5.83
C GLY A 28 23.83 2.67 -4.69
N THR A 29 23.77 3.95 -5.03
CA THR A 29 23.71 5.05 -4.06
C THR A 29 22.41 5.83 -4.26
N VAL A 30 21.70 6.10 -3.18
CA VAL A 30 20.52 6.97 -3.19
C VAL A 30 20.93 8.37 -2.77
N VAL A 31 20.55 9.36 -3.59
CA VAL A 31 20.82 10.78 -3.35
C VAL A 31 19.53 11.58 -3.44
N ASN A 32 19.50 12.73 -2.79
CA ASN A 32 18.44 13.72 -2.99
C ASN A 32 18.61 14.41 -4.35
N GLU A 33 17.53 14.56 -5.10
CA GLU A 33 17.55 15.21 -6.41
C GLU A 33 17.95 16.69 -6.34
N ALA A 34 17.55 17.42 -5.29
CA ALA A 34 17.75 18.87 -5.19
C ALA A 34 19.20 19.26 -4.90
N ASN A 35 19.90 18.52 -4.04
CA ASN A 35 21.25 18.87 -3.57
C ASN A 35 22.30 17.77 -3.80
N LEU A 36 21.92 16.64 -4.40
CA LEU A 36 22.78 15.48 -4.69
C LEU A 36 23.46 14.87 -3.45
N LEU A 37 22.99 15.19 -2.25
CA LEU A 37 23.52 14.62 -1.01
C LEU A 37 23.03 13.18 -0.82
N PRO A 38 23.87 12.26 -0.32
CA PRO A 38 23.49 10.89 -0.05
C PRO A 38 22.42 10.83 1.04
N LYS A 39 21.51 9.85 0.93
CA LYS A 39 20.43 9.63 1.90
C LYS A 39 20.54 8.27 2.57
N LYS A 40 20.76 8.31 3.89
CA LYS A 40 20.72 7.16 4.79
C LYS A 40 19.28 6.70 5.06
N ASP A 41 19.11 5.44 5.47
CA ASP A 41 17.85 4.84 5.90
C ASP A 41 16.73 4.88 4.84
N VAL A 42 17.09 4.97 3.56
CA VAL A 42 16.15 4.79 2.44
C VAL A 42 15.81 3.32 2.33
N ASN A 43 14.51 3.02 2.27
CA ASN A 43 14.02 1.65 2.15
C ASN A 43 14.01 1.23 0.70
N VAL A 44 14.67 0.12 0.41
CA VAL A 44 14.77 -0.45 -0.93
C VAL A 44 14.15 -1.84 -0.90
N ILE A 45 13.02 -2.02 -1.59
CA ILE A 45 12.27 -3.28 -1.57
C ILE A 45 12.12 -3.80 -3.00
N ASN A 46 12.49 -5.06 -3.23
CA ASN A 46 12.18 -5.73 -4.49
C ASN A 46 10.74 -6.25 -4.45
N LEU A 47 9.84 -5.68 -5.26
CA LEU A 47 8.41 -6.05 -5.30
C LEU A 47 8.15 -7.45 -5.88
N ASN A 48 9.12 -8.00 -6.61
CA ASN A 48 9.02 -9.32 -7.23
C ASN A 48 9.40 -10.42 -6.23
N THR A 49 10.56 -10.29 -5.59
CA THR A 49 11.11 -11.28 -4.64
C THR A 49 10.72 -11.02 -3.20
N VAL A 50 10.16 -9.84 -2.90
CA VAL A 50 9.65 -9.46 -1.57
C VAL A 50 10.77 -9.34 -0.51
N LYS A 51 12.04 -9.29 -0.95
CA LYS A 51 13.19 -8.99 -0.07
C LYS A 51 13.45 -7.48 -0.02
N GLY A 52 13.86 -6.98 1.14
CA GLY A 52 14.17 -5.58 1.37
C GLY A 52 15.58 -5.35 1.93
N THR A 53 16.06 -4.12 1.80
CA THR A 53 17.28 -3.62 2.43
C THR A 53 17.12 -2.12 2.72
N SER A 54 18.05 -1.53 3.47
CA SER A 54 18.09 -0.09 3.76
C SER A 54 19.43 0.50 3.34
N THR A 55 19.46 1.78 2.97
CA THR A 55 20.73 2.45 2.66
C THR A 55 21.57 2.72 3.91
N ASN A 56 22.89 2.64 3.76
CA ASN A 56 23.86 2.95 4.82
C ASN A 56 24.05 4.48 4.98
N GLY A 57 24.96 4.89 5.89
CA GLY A 57 25.26 6.31 6.15
C GLY A 57 25.78 7.10 4.94
N MET A 58 26.35 6.43 3.94
CA MET A 58 26.80 7.02 2.67
C MET A 58 25.73 6.94 1.57
N GLY A 59 24.51 6.51 1.92
CA GLY A 59 23.41 6.34 0.99
C GLY A 59 23.49 5.12 0.08
N GLU A 60 24.42 4.20 0.32
CA GLU A 60 24.59 3.00 -0.50
C GLU A 60 23.65 1.88 -0.07
N PHE A 61 23.13 1.11 -1.01
CA PHE A 61 22.33 -0.08 -0.79
C PHE A 61 22.87 -1.26 -1.60
N GLU A 62 22.64 -2.47 -1.10
CA GLU A 62 22.91 -3.72 -1.81
C GLU A 62 21.67 -4.63 -1.74
N ILE A 63 21.16 -5.04 -2.90
CA ILE A 63 19.97 -5.90 -2.99
C ILE A 63 20.09 -6.95 -4.10
N GLU A 64 19.55 -8.14 -3.86
CA GLU A 64 19.44 -9.20 -4.86
C GLU A 64 18.25 -8.95 -5.80
N ALA A 65 18.53 -8.86 -7.11
CA ALA A 65 17.48 -8.72 -8.11
C ALA A 65 17.86 -9.37 -9.45
N LYS A 66 16.85 -9.62 -10.28
CA LYS A 66 16.96 -10.11 -11.66
C LYS A 66 16.55 -9.02 -12.65
N VAL A 67 16.98 -9.15 -13.92
CA VAL A 67 16.48 -8.29 -15.00
C VAL A 67 14.95 -8.34 -14.99
N ASN A 68 14.31 -7.19 -15.15
CA ASN A 68 12.85 -6.99 -15.12
C ASN A 68 12.18 -7.02 -13.74
N ASP A 69 12.92 -7.19 -12.64
CA ASP A 69 12.37 -6.95 -11.31
C ASP A 69 12.08 -5.46 -11.10
N THR A 70 11.15 -5.16 -10.19
CA THR A 70 10.81 -3.77 -9.82
C THR A 70 11.28 -3.49 -8.40
N LEU A 71 12.18 -2.52 -8.27
CA LEU A 71 12.65 -2.00 -6.99
C LEU A 71 11.82 -0.77 -6.61
N HIS A 72 11.35 -0.76 -5.38
CA HIS A 72 10.60 0.33 -4.78
C HIS A 72 11.48 1.03 -3.75
N PHE A 73 11.76 2.31 -4.00
CA PHE A 73 12.51 3.18 -3.11
C PHE A 73 11.54 4.08 -2.37
N SER A 74 11.64 4.12 -1.03
CA SER A 74 10.76 4.92 -0.19
C SER A 74 11.47 5.48 1.03
N TYR A 75 11.22 6.76 1.30
CA TYR A 75 11.82 7.49 2.41
C TYR A 75 10.85 8.58 2.89
N ILE A 76 10.90 8.86 4.20
CA ILE A 76 9.97 9.79 4.85
C ILE A 76 10.20 11.21 4.32
N GLY A 77 9.13 11.89 3.91
CA GLY A 77 9.20 13.24 3.34
C GLY A 77 9.65 13.28 1.87
N PHE A 78 9.80 12.13 1.20
CA PHE A 78 10.21 12.03 -0.19
C PHE A 78 9.21 11.26 -1.03
N GLN A 79 9.21 11.51 -2.34
CA GLN A 79 8.37 10.80 -3.30
C GLN A 79 8.92 9.40 -3.53
N SER A 80 8.10 8.38 -3.25
CA SER A 80 8.47 7.00 -3.52
C SER A 80 8.50 6.74 -5.02
N ILE A 81 9.51 6.01 -5.48
CA ILE A 81 9.71 5.71 -6.90
C ILE A 81 9.84 4.21 -7.13
N LYS A 82 9.33 3.75 -8.27
CA LYS A 82 9.44 2.36 -8.74
C LYS A 82 10.36 2.33 -9.94
N ILE A 83 11.46 1.60 -9.84
CA ILE A 83 12.44 1.47 -10.91
C ILE A 83 12.51 0.00 -11.34
N ARG A 84 12.41 -0.25 -12.64
CA ARG A 84 12.61 -1.58 -13.21
C ARG A 84 14.10 -1.82 -13.43
N VAL A 85 14.58 -2.99 -13.01
CA VAL A 85 15.98 -3.41 -13.18
C VAL A 85 16.26 -3.70 -14.65
N SER A 86 17.08 -2.85 -15.27
CA SER A 86 17.56 -3.02 -16.65
C SER A 86 18.77 -3.96 -16.73
N ALA A 87 19.08 -4.47 -17.92
CA ALA A 87 20.25 -5.33 -18.14
C ALA A 87 21.58 -4.63 -17.74
N ASP A 88 21.65 -3.31 -17.90
CA ASP A 88 22.84 -2.53 -17.57
C ASP A 88 23.12 -2.48 -16.06
N TRP A 89 22.08 -2.60 -15.23
CA TRP A 89 22.24 -2.68 -13.77
C TRP A 89 22.96 -3.97 -13.37
N ILE A 90 22.70 -5.07 -14.09
CA ILE A 90 23.36 -6.36 -13.86
C ILE A 90 24.77 -6.39 -14.44
N LYS A 91 24.99 -5.75 -15.60
CA LYS A 91 26.32 -5.68 -16.23
C LYS A 91 27.29 -4.83 -15.42
N ASN A 92 26.86 -3.64 -14.99
CA ASN A 92 27.74 -2.69 -14.35
C ASN A 92 27.87 -2.88 -12.83
N LYS A 93 26.96 -3.64 -12.18
CA LYS A 93 26.93 -4.07 -10.75
C LYS A 93 27.08 -3.00 -9.66
N THR A 94 27.75 -1.89 -9.93
CA THR A 94 28.12 -0.80 -9.02
C THR A 94 27.88 0.56 -9.69
N GLY A 95 27.68 1.60 -8.87
CA GLY A 95 27.77 3.00 -9.30
C GLY A 95 26.48 3.63 -9.82
N PHE A 96 25.32 2.95 -9.74
CA PHE A 96 24.05 3.57 -10.12
C PHE A 96 23.59 4.56 -9.05
N LYS A 97 23.21 5.76 -9.47
CA LYS A 97 22.68 6.81 -8.60
C LYS A 97 21.17 6.91 -8.77
N VAL A 98 20.45 6.65 -7.69
CA VAL A 98 18.99 6.80 -7.63
C VAL A 98 18.69 8.15 -6.98
N LYS A 99 17.98 9.02 -7.70
CA LYS A 99 17.60 10.34 -7.19
C LYS A 99 16.19 10.28 -6.60
N LEU A 100 16.02 10.76 -5.37
CA LEU A 100 14.72 10.92 -4.72
C LEU A 100 14.33 12.39 -4.67
N THR A 101 13.10 12.68 -5.07
CA THR A 101 12.50 14.02 -5.01
C THR A 101 11.83 14.25 -3.66
N GLU A 102 12.01 15.42 -3.06
CA GLU A 102 11.31 15.80 -1.82
C GLU A 102 9.82 15.99 -2.07
N LYS A 103 8.97 15.52 -1.14
CA LYS A 103 7.54 15.79 -1.17
C LYS A 103 7.29 17.17 -0.57
N ALA A 104 6.81 18.10 -1.39
CA ALA A 104 6.19 19.32 -0.90
C ALA A 104 4.72 19.02 -0.56
N PHE A 105 4.38 19.06 0.73
CA PHE A 105 2.98 19.01 1.15
C PHE A 105 2.39 20.42 1.06
N ALA A 106 1.43 20.63 0.17
CA ALA A 106 0.53 21.77 0.29
C ALA A 106 -0.44 21.46 1.43
N ILE A 107 -0.28 22.14 2.57
CA ILE A 107 -1.23 22.02 3.67
C ILE A 107 -2.53 22.69 3.20
N GLU A 108 -3.64 21.97 3.34
CA GLU A 108 -4.96 22.55 3.06
C GLU A 108 -5.27 23.61 4.14
N GLU A 109 -5.76 24.76 3.72
CA GLU A 109 -6.20 25.79 4.65
C GLU A 109 -7.34 25.24 5.52
N VAL A 110 -7.14 25.23 6.83
CA VAL A 110 -8.19 24.85 7.76
C VAL A 110 -9.15 26.02 7.88
N PHE A 111 -10.34 25.88 7.32
CA PHE A 111 -11.43 26.83 7.53
C PHE A 111 -11.88 26.75 8.99
N ILE A 112 -11.48 27.72 9.79
CA ILE A 112 -12.02 27.90 11.14
C ILE A 112 -13.37 28.60 10.97
N PRO A 113 -14.51 27.92 11.21
CA PRO A 113 -15.80 28.58 11.12
C PRO A 113 -15.86 29.71 12.15
N ARG A 114 -16.41 30.86 11.75
CA ARG A 114 -16.62 32.01 12.65
C ARG A 114 -17.44 31.67 13.89
N TYR A 115 -18.24 30.60 13.83
CA TYR A 115 -19.14 30.19 14.89
C TYR A 115 -18.86 28.73 15.29
N LEU A 116 -18.68 28.51 16.59
CA LEU A 116 -18.69 27.19 17.19
C LEU A 116 -20.17 26.81 17.39
N LEU A 117 -20.69 25.93 16.55
CA LEU A 117 -22.04 25.40 16.68
C LEU A 117 -22.09 24.52 17.93
N THR A 118 -23.01 24.82 18.84
CA THR A 118 -23.19 24.10 20.10
C THR A 118 -23.90 22.75 19.91
N GLY A 119 -24.52 22.54 18.74
CA GLY A 119 -25.34 21.37 18.43
C GLY A 119 -26.81 21.55 18.80
N TYR A 120 -27.16 22.64 19.50
CA TYR A 120 -28.53 23.00 19.84
C TYR A 120 -29.09 23.96 18.79
N MET A 121 -30.01 23.47 17.94
CA MET A 121 -30.57 24.23 16.82
C MET A 121 -31.13 25.59 17.22
N GLU A 122 -31.82 25.69 18.36
CA GLU A 122 -32.44 26.94 18.83
C GLU A 122 -31.43 28.06 19.12
N VAL A 123 -30.20 27.68 19.49
CA VAL A 123 -29.11 28.63 19.80
C VAL A 123 -28.30 28.91 18.55
N ASP A 124 -27.96 27.86 17.81
CA ASP A 124 -27.09 27.93 16.64
C ASP A 124 -27.74 28.65 15.45
N THR A 125 -29.06 28.55 15.30
CA THR A 125 -29.82 29.24 14.22
C THR A 125 -29.76 30.76 14.33
N LYS A 126 -29.56 31.31 15.53
CA LYS A 126 -29.46 32.76 15.76
C LYS A 126 -28.11 33.34 15.34
N LEU A 127 -27.08 32.50 15.24
CA LEU A 127 -25.72 32.88 14.86
C LEU A 127 -25.53 32.92 13.33
N ILE A 128 -26.50 32.41 12.57
CA ILE A 128 -26.46 32.34 11.11
C ILE A 128 -27.24 33.52 10.53
N ALA A 129 -26.58 34.34 9.69
CA ALA A 129 -27.30 35.30 8.86
C ALA A 129 -28.09 34.53 7.79
N LEU A 130 -29.41 34.54 7.88
CA LEU A 130 -30.28 33.92 6.88
C LEU A 130 -30.12 34.68 5.56
N ASN A 131 -29.42 34.08 4.61
CA ASN A 131 -29.41 34.58 3.23
C ASN A 131 -30.64 34.02 2.55
N GLU A 132 -31.65 34.86 2.35
CA GLU A 132 -32.89 34.52 1.64
C GLU A 132 -32.60 34.42 0.13
N ALA A 133 -31.86 33.37 -0.27
CA ALA A 133 -31.77 33.01 -1.67
C ALA A 133 -33.18 32.75 -2.21
N GLN A 134 -33.51 33.35 -3.35
CA GLN A 134 -34.85 33.37 -3.94
C GLN A 134 -35.41 31.96 -4.10
N ARG A 135 -36.34 31.59 -3.21
CA ARG A 135 -37.16 30.39 -3.34
C ARG A 135 -38.42 30.76 -4.09
N TYR A 136 -38.69 30.07 -5.20
CA TYR A 136 -39.99 30.17 -5.86
C TYR A 136 -41.05 29.48 -4.99
N SER A 137 -42.03 30.24 -4.50
CA SER A 137 -43.21 29.68 -3.86
C SER A 137 -44.24 29.32 -4.94
N ILE A 138 -44.75 28.10 -4.90
CA ILE A 138 -45.92 27.69 -5.69
C ILE A 138 -47.15 27.89 -4.81
N SER A 139 -48.08 28.74 -5.23
CA SER A 139 -49.30 29.04 -4.48
C SER A 139 -50.05 27.74 -4.13
N GLY A 140 -50.30 27.54 -2.83
CA GLY A 140 -51.02 26.37 -2.30
C GLY A 140 -50.13 25.29 -1.67
N LEU A 141 -48.80 25.45 -1.67
CA LEU A 141 -47.89 24.51 -1.00
C LEU A 141 -46.96 25.24 -0.01
N PRO A 142 -46.72 24.68 1.20
CA PRO A 142 -45.93 25.35 2.24
C PRO A 142 -44.40 25.23 2.08
N TYR A 143 -43.88 24.68 0.97
CA TYR A 143 -42.44 24.42 0.78
C TYR A 143 -41.93 24.94 -0.58
N GLY A 144 -40.71 25.48 -0.61
CA GLY A 144 -39.99 25.88 -1.83
C GLY A 144 -39.13 24.74 -2.40
N TYR A 145 -38.96 24.70 -3.72
CA TYR A 145 -38.29 23.60 -4.44
C TYR A 145 -36.85 23.96 -4.83
N GLU A 146 -35.87 23.14 -4.45
CA GLU A 146 -34.46 23.20 -4.90
C GLU A 146 -34.20 22.05 -5.88
N SER A 147 -33.67 22.37 -7.08
CA SER A 147 -33.39 21.38 -8.12
C SER A 147 -32.04 20.69 -7.87
N GLY A 148 -32.07 19.49 -7.28
CA GLY A 148 -30.88 18.67 -6.97
C GLY A 148 -30.70 17.51 -7.94
N GLY A 149 -29.48 17.39 -8.49
CA GLY A 149 -29.09 16.41 -9.52
C GLY A 149 -28.89 14.97 -9.05
N ASN A 150 -29.17 14.04 -9.97
CA ASN A 150 -29.14 12.59 -9.76
C ASN A 150 -27.72 12.00 -9.76
N SER A 151 -27.33 11.26 -8.70
CA SER A 151 -26.16 10.37 -8.68
C SER A 151 -26.53 8.89 -8.40
N SER A 152 -27.54 8.39 -9.10
CA SER A 152 -28.09 7.03 -8.89
C SER A 152 -27.19 5.87 -9.36
N SER A 153 -26.12 6.15 -10.12
CA SER A 153 -25.26 5.11 -10.73
C SER A 153 -24.19 4.54 -9.79
N GLN A 154 -23.71 5.34 -8.82
CA GLN A 154 -22.70 4.89 -7.85
C GLN A 154 -23.32 4.15 -6.66
N VAL A 155 -24.53 4.55 -6.25
CA VAL A 155 -25.26 3.92 -5.13
C VAL A 155 -25.66 2.47 -5.44
N LYS A 156 -26.01 2.15 -6.69
CA LYS A 156 -26.39 0.78 -7.09
C LYS A 156 -25.24 -0.24 -7.02
N LYS A 157 -23.99 0.20 -7.22
CA LYS A 157 -22.81 -0.66 -7.08
C LYS A 157 -22.46 -0.94 -5.62
N VAL A 158 -22.70 0.04 -4.75
CA VAL A 158 -22.48 -0.06 -3.30
C VAL A 158 -23.56 -0.94 -2.64
N LEU A 159 -24.83 -0.78 -3.03
CA LEU A 159 -25.96 -1.52 -2.44
C LEU A 159 -25.92 -3.03 -2.74
N GLY A 160 -25.42 -3.43 -3.92
CA GLY A 160 -25.23 -4.84 -4.26
C GLY A 160 -24.17 -5.54 -3.41
N ALA A 161 -23.08 -4.82 -3.06
CA ALA A 161 -21.99 -5.34 -2.22
C ALA A 161 -22.37 -5.44 -0.72
N LEU A 162 -23.30 -4.61 -0.25
CA LEU A 162 -23.81 -4.65 1.14
C LEU A 162 -24.65 -5.88 1.46
N SER A 163 -25.30 -6.49 0.45
CA SER A 163 -26.28 -7.56 0.68
C SER A 163 -25.70 -8.95 0.90
N ASN A 164 -24.44 -9.19 0.50
CA ASN A 164 -23.73 -10.45 0.75
C ASN A 164 -22.24 -10.17 1.00
N PRO A 165 -21.76 -10.25 2.26
CA PRO A 165 -20.37 -9.96 2.61
C PRO A 165 -19.37 -10.87 1.88
N ALA A 166 -19.78 -12.09 1.50
CA ALA A 166 -18.93 -12.98 0.71
C ALA A 166 -18.70 -12.50 -0.73
N ASP A 167 -19.69 -11.84 -1.37
CA ASP A 167 -19.54 -11.28 -2.72
C ASP A 167 -18.71 -9.99 -2.73
N ALA A 168 -18.86 -9.15 -1.70
CA ALA A 168 -17.98 -7.99 -1.50
C ALA A 168 -16.51 -8.42 -1.36
N LEU A 169 -16.25 -9.41 -0.51
CA LEU A 169 -14.90 -9.96 -0.33
C LEU A 169 -14.40 -10.69 -1.60
N TYR A 170 -15.28 -11.36 -2.35
CA TYR A 170 -14.92 -11.96 -3.64
C TYR A 170 -14.48 -10.91 -4.66
N ASN A 171 -15.17 -9.77 -4.74
CA ASN A 171 -14.79 -8.68 -5.65
C ASN A 171 -13.46 -8.03 -5.26
N VAL A 172 -13.17 -7.94 -3.96
CA VAL A 172 -11.91 -7.38 -3.45
C VAL A 172 -10.73 -8.33 -3.64
N PHE A 173 -10.93 -9.62 -3.34
CA PHE A 173 -9.85 -10.59 -3.15
C PHE A 173 -9.81 -11.74 -4.17
N GLY A 174 -10.84 -11.88 -5.01
CA GLY A 174 -11.05 -13.05 -5.86
C GLY A 174 -9.89 -13.38 -6.80
N LYS A 175 -9.16 -12.37 -7.30
CA LYS A 175 -8.00 -12.53 -8.18
C LYS A 175 -6.64 -12.28 -7.51
N LYS A 176 -6.59 -11.90 -6.22
CA LYS A 176 -5.37 -11.41 -5.55
C LYS A 176 -4.54 -12.50 -4.84
N GLY A 177 -4.65 -13.75 -5.27
CA GLY A 177 -4.04 -14.89 -4.56
C GLY A 177 -2.50 -14.85 -4.52
N LYS A 178 -1.86 -14.31 -5.56
CA LYS A 178 -0.40 -14.25 -5.69
C LYS A 178 0.18 -13.16 -4.77
N GLU A 179 -0.49 -12.02 -4.70
CA GLU A 179 -0.21 -10.87 -3.84
C GLU A 179 -0.31 -11.28 -2.36
N MET A 180 -1.35 -12.04 -2.01
CA MET A 180 -1.53 -12.54 -0.64
C MET A 180 -0.50 -13.62 -0.26
N ARG A 181 0.04 -14.37 -1.24
CA ARG A 181 1.17 -15.28 -0.99
C ARG A 181 2.45 -14.49 -0.68
N LYS A 182 2.74 -13.45 -1.48
CA LYS A 182 3.88 -12.54 -1.25
C LYS A 182 3.81 -11.88 0.13
N LEU A 183 2.62 -11.44 0.55
CA LEU A 183 2.42 -10.85 1.87
C LEU A 183 2.80 -11.82 3.02
N ARG A 184 2.58 -13.13 2.85
CA ARG A 184 2.97 -14.14 3.85
C ARG A 184 4.48 -14.35 3.94
N GLU A 185 5.18 -14.25 2.82
CA GLU A 185 6.66 -14.35 2.79
C GLU A 185 7.28 -13.14 3.48
N PHE A 186 6.74 -11.94 3.23
CA PHE A 186 7.17 -10.69 3.85
C PHE A 186 7.06 -10.67 5.38
N LYS A 187 5.97 -11.22 5.94
CA LYS A 187 5.78 -11.28 7.40
C LYS A 187 6.93 -11.99 8.13
N LYS A 188 7.64 -12.87 7.43
CA LYS A 188 8.77 -13.63 7.97
C LYS A 188 10.09 -12.85 7.94
N ASP A 189 10.18 -11.76 7.16
CA ASP A 189 11.38 -10.95 7.04
C ASP A 189 11.37 -9.81 8.06
N GLU A 190 12.31 -9.85 9.00
CA GLU A 190 12.41 -8.88 10.09
C GLU A 190 12.79 -7.48 9.61
N THR A 191 13.60 -7.38 8.55
CA THR A 191 14.05 -6.09 8.02
C THR A 191 12.84 -5.29 7.54
N VAL A 192 11.98 -5.93 6.77
CA VAL A 192 10.85 -5.25 6.16
C VAL A 192 9.70 -5.07 7.15
N ARG A 193 9.57 -5.96 8.13
CA ARG A 193 8.67 -5.76 9.27
C ARG A 193 9.01 -4.48 10.06
N ASN A 194 10.29 -4.24 10.33
CA ASN A 194 10.74 -3.03 11.05
C ASN A 194 10.50 -1.76 10.23
N VAL A 195 10.64 -1.84 8.91
CA VAL A 195 10.30 -0.74 8.00
C VAL A 195 8.81 -0.44 8.02
N LEU A 196 7.93 -1.45 8.02
CA LEU A 196 6.48 -1.22 8.05
C LEU A 196 5.97 -0.77 9.42
N ALA A 197 6.63 -1.19 10.51
CA ALA A 197 6.24 -0.80 11.86
C ALA A 197 6.43 0.71 12.11
N SER A 198 7.38 1.32 11.42
CA SER A 198 7.72 2.75 11.55
C SER A 198 7.00 3.66 10.56
N LYS A 199 6.18 3.13 9.63
CA LYS A 199 5.54 3.88 8.56
C LYS A 199 4.02 3.96 8.69
N TYR A 200 3.47 5.07 8.20
CA TYR A 200 2.03 5.37 8.14
C TYR A 200 1.59 5.85 6.73
N ASP A 201 2.50 5.82 5.75
CA ASP A 201 2.30 6.46 4.44
C ASP A 201 1.45 5.62 3.47
N ARG A 202 1.19 4.34 3.81
CA ARG A 202 0.46 3.34 3.02
C ARG A 202 1.05 3.12 1.62
N GLU A 203 2.22 3.67 1.32
CA GLU A 203 2.87 3.58 0.01
C GLU A 203 3.43 2.20 -0.21
N THR A 204 4.06 1.69 0.83
CA THR A 204 4.68 0.37 0.79
C THR A 204 3.59 -0.70 0.63
N VAL A 205 2.52 -0.63 1.43
CA VAL A 205 1.38 -1.56 1.32
C VAL A 205 0.69 -1.49 -0.04
N SER A 206 0.44 -0.27 -0.55
CA SER A 206 -0.13 -0.05 -1.88
C SER A 206 0.74 -0.62 -2.99
N ALA A 207 2.05 -0.35 -2.96
CA ALA A 207 2.99 -0.83 -3.95
C ALA A 207 3.09 -2.36 -3.98
N LEU A 208 2.99 -3.00 -2.81
CA LEU A 208 3.09 -4.45 -2.65
C LEU A 208 1.83 -5.18 -3.13
N LEU A 209 0.67 -4.69 -2.73
CA LEU A 209 -0.61 -5.31 -3.08
C LEU A 209 -1.07 -4.94 -4.50
N GLY A 210 -0.48 -3.92 -5.11
CA GLY A 210 -0.94 -3.38 -6.38
C GLY A 210 -2.33 -2.74 -6.27
N ILE A 211 -2.65 -2.20 -5.11
CA ILE A 211 -3.95 -1.62 -4.75
C ILE A 211 -3.75 -0.12 -4.53
N GLU A 212 -4.65 0.72 -5.02
CA GLU A 212 -4.54 2.16 -4.77
C GLU A 212 -4.77 2.48 -3.28
N LYS A 213 -4.12 3.53 -2.76
CA LYS A 213 -4.28 3.95 -1.36
C LYS A 213 -5.75 4.20 -0.97
N LYS A 214 -6.57 4.68 -1.92
CA LYS A 214 -8.01 4.91 -1.73
C LYS A 214 -8.77 3.59 -1.55
N GLU A 215 -8.47 2.60 -2.39
CA GLU A 215 -9.05 1.27 -2.32
C GLU A 215 -8.68 0.56 -1.00
N ILE A 216 -7.49 0.79 -0.43
CA ILE A 216 -7.11 0.22 0.88
C ILE A 216 -8.11 0.62 1.99
N LYS A 217 -8.54 1.90 2.01
CA LYS A 217 -9.53 2.37 3.00
C LYS A 217 -10.89 1.69 2.81
N GLU A 218 -11.32 1.52 1.56
CA GLU A 218 -12.58 0.84 1.24
C GLU A 218 -12.56 -0.64 1.62
N ILE A 219 -11.44 -1.33 1.35
CA ILE A 219 -11.23 -2.74 1.74
C ILE A 219 -11.35 -2.90 3.26
N LEU A 220 -10.65 -2.07 4.04
CA LEU A 220 -10.68 -2.15 5.50
C LEU A 220 -12.07 -1.85 6.08
N LYS A 221 -12.83 -0.91 5.47
CA LYS A 221 -14.23 -0.67 5.85
C LYS A 221 -15.11 -1.88 5.58
N ASN A 222 -14.93 -2.55 4.43
CA ASN A 222 -15.66 -3.79 4.11
C ASN A 222 -15.28 -4.95 5.04
N CYS A 223 -14.08 -4.91 5.62
CA CYS A 223 -13.60 -5.83 6.65
C CYS A 223 -14.01 -5.41 8.09
N ASN A 224 -14.87 -4.41 8.24
CA ASN A 224 -15.40 -3.92 9.52
C ASN A 224 -14.35 -3.32 10.49
N TYR A 225 -13.28 -2.70 9.96
CA TYR A 225 -12.35 -1.92 10.79
C TYR A 225 -12.83 -0.48 10.98
N SER A 226 -12.57 0.11 12.16
CA SER A 226 -12.97 1.47 12.49
C SER A 226 -12.17 2.53 11.72
N ASP A 227 -12.77 3.68 11.45
CA ASP A 227 -12.07 4.83 10.83
C ASP A 227 -10.86 5.27 11.68
N THR A 228 -10.99 5.23 13.02
CA THR A 228 -9.89 5.52 13.95
C THR A 228 -8.70 4.58 13.78
N PHE A 229 -8.94 3.28 13.60
CA PHE A 229 -7.88 2.30 13.34
C PHE A 229 -7.24 2.57 11.98
N ILE A 230 -8.04 2.81 10.94
CA ILE A 230 -7.53 3.07 9.59
C ILE A 230 -6.58 4.28 9.60
N GLU A 231 -6.90 5.33 10.34
CA GLU A 231 -6.14 6.59 10.37
C GLU A 231 -4.90 6.53 11.27
N THR A 232 -4.93 5.77 12.37
CA THR A 232 -3.84 5.73 13.36
C THR A 232 -2.93 4.52 13.25
N ALA A 233 -3.34 3.45 12.56
CA ALA A 233 -2.54 2.23 12.45
C ALA A 233 -1.33 2.41 11.53
N ASN A 234 -0.23 1.76 11.90
CA ASN A 234 0.95 1.70 11.04
C ASN A 234 0.75 0.75 9.86
N ASP A 235 1.61 0.87 8.85
CA ASP A 235 1.56 0.06 7.63
C ASP A 235 1.62 -1.45 7.93
N LEU A 236 2.32 -1.85 9.00
CA LEU A 236 2.40 -3.25 9.46
C LEU A 236 1.04 -3.77 9.96
N GLN A 237 0.36 -2.98 10.79
CA GLN A 237 -0.96 -3.29 11.34
C GLN A 237 -2.02 -3.31 10.24
N ILE A 238 -1.97 -2.35 9.32
CA ILE A 238 -2.83 -2.32 8.13
C ILE A 238 -2.62 -3.56 7.27
N MET A 239 -1.36 -3.95 7.05
CA MET A 239 -1.03 -5.17 6.32
C MET A 239 -1.57 -6.43 7.02
N ASP A 240 -1.40 -6.55 8.34
CA ASP A 240 -1.90 -7.68 9.11
C ASP A 240 -3.45 -7.73 9.12
N ALA A 241 -4.11 -6.57 9.17
CA ALA A 241 -5.57 -6.45 9.05
C ALA A 241 -6.11 -6.93 7.69
N ILE A 242 -5.50 -6.49 6.59
CA ILE A 242 -5.86 -6.94 5.24
C ILE A 242 -5.65 -8.46 5.11
N LYS A 243 -4.57 -8.98 5.69
CA LYS A 243 -4.29 -10.42 5.71
C LYS A 243 -5.37 -11.19 6.45
N GLY A 244 -5.72 -10.78 7.66
CA GLY A 244 -6.76 -11.43 8.47
C GLY A 244 -8.07 -11.48 7.70
N CYS A 245 -8.50 -10.35 7.16
CA CYS A 245 -9.73 -10.25 6.36
C CYS A 245 -9.72 -11.19 5.13
N TYR A 246 -8.58 -11.36 4.46
CA TYR A 246 -8.46 -12.31 3.36
C TYR A 246 -8.53 -13.78 3.81
N GLU A 247 -7.99 -14.09 4.99
CA GLU A 247 -8.06 -15.45 5.56
C GLU A 247 -9.49 -15.80 5.94
N ASP A 248 -10.24 -14.86 6.52
CA ASP A 248 -11.66 -15.02 6.82
C ASP A 248 -12.48 -15.24 5.54
N TYR A 249 -12.22 -14.44 4.50
CA TYR A 249 -12.82 -14.65 3.18
C TYR A 249 -12.57 -16.06 2.63
N LYS A 250 -11.35 -16.59 2.75
CA LYS A 250 -11.03 -17.96 2.30
C LYS A 250 -11.83 -19.02 3.06
N LEU A 251 -12.03 -18.83 4.36
CA LEU A 251 -12.85 -19.74 5.17
C LEU A 251 -14.31 -19.70 4.72
N LEU A 252 -14.87 -18.50 4.49
CA LEU A 252 -16.24 -18.32 3.99
C LEU A 252 -16.44 -18.96 2.61
N LYS A 253 -15.44 -18.85 1.72
CA LYS A 253 -15.49 -19.48 0.38
C LYS A 253 -15.44 -21.01 0.44
N LYS A 254 -14.72 -21.59 1.39
CA LYS A 254 -14.57 -23.05 1.52
C LYS A 254 -15.83 -23.73 2.06
N ASN A 255 -16.67 -22.99 2.79
CA ASN A 255 -17.93 -23.45 3.39
C ASN A 255 -19.15 -23.24 2.48
N LYS A 256 -18.93 -22.85 1.22
CA LYS A 256 -19.96 -22.68 0.17
C LYS A 256 -19.74 -23.72 -0.90
#